data_AF-A0A8T0D832-F1
#
_entry.id   AF-A0A8T0D832-F1
#
_cell.length_a   1.000
_cell.length_b   1.000
_cell.length_c   1.000
_cell.angle_alpha   90.00
_cell.angle_beta   90.00
_cell.angle_gamma   90.00
#
_symmetry.space_group_name_H-M   'P 1'
#
loop_
_entity.id
_entity.type
_entity.pdbx_description
1 polymer ?
#
loop_
_entity_poly.entity_id
_entity_poly.type
_entity_poly.pdbx_seq_one_letter_code
_entity_poly.pdbx_strand_id
1 'polypeptide(L)'
;MHSEKQIFGTSDTTENVGSKEPHKPSRAARRREKRAEQRRAQEEALSKAAASADLSSRGKEWKKIEEQLFSRKLRIYEIPSDGDCLYRSIAHQLIQRKIPVPDLQSKCPTADGKPSTFLDDPAHLAQSLRFIASHYLRENRDTFLSFMISPDSGGLMSDDEYNAYCDSVEKPSVWGGQVEMQALASALNLTIEVLQAEGPPIILNGEPGHPLITIVYQRHAFALGEHYNSCVPISGVT
;
A
#
# COMPACT_ATOMS: atom_id res chain seq x y z
N MET A 1 -44.16 51.48 -94.56
CA MET A 1 -44.67 52.81 -94.14
C MET A 1 -45.98 52.56 -93.40
N HIS A 2 -46.16 53.17 -92.22
CA HIS A 2 -47.35 53.07 -91.34
C HIS A 2 -47.53 51.64 -90.74
N SER A 3 -47.67 51.44 -89.42
CA SER A 3 -48.67 51.93 -88.42
C SER A 3 -49.98 51.12 -88.48
N GLU A 4 -50.62 50.69 -87.38
CA GLU A 4 -50.36 50.92 -85.95
C GLU A 4 -51.09 49.89 -85.03
N LYS A 5 -50.62 49.75 -83.77
CA LYS A 5 -51.33 49.28 -82.52
C LYS A 5 -51.95 47.86 -82.49
N GLN A 6 -51.71 46.98 -81.49
CA GLN A 6 -51.92 47.07 -80.01
C GLN A 6 -53.44 47.03 -79.67
N ILE A 7 -54.00 46.21 -78.76
CA ILE A 7 -53.58 45.59 -77.47
C ILE A 7 -53.99 44.05 -77.45
N PHE A 8 -54.03 43.17 -76.43
CA PHE A 8 -53.80 43.04 -74.95
C PHE A 8 -53.63 41.53 -74.57
N GLY A 9 -53.36 41.17 -73.29
CA GLY A 9 -53.74 39.85 -72.72
C GLY A 9 -52.62 38.88 -72.26
N THR A 10 -51.73 39.28 -71.35
CA THR A 10 -51.65 38.78 -69.95
C THR A 10 -51.58 37.26 -69.70
N SER A 11 -50.42 36.78 -69.23
CA SER A 11 -50.29 36.05 -67.95
C SER A 11 -48.83 36.09 -67.48
N ASP A 12 -48.59 35.88 -66.19
CA ASP A 12 -47.33 36.12 -65.50
C ASP A 12 -46.84 34.85 -64.77
N THR A 13 -45.52 34.61 -64.79
CA THR A 13 -44.85 33.57 -64.02
C THR A 13 -43.47 34.08 -63.57
N THR A 14 -43.42 34.58 -62.34
CA THR A 14 -42.17 34.94 -61.65
C THR A 14 -41.60 33.73 -60.91
N GLU A 15 -40.36 33.34 -61.22
CA GLU A 15 -39.68 32.25 -60.51
C GLU A 15 -39.19 32.70 -59.13
N ASN A 16 -39.43 31.88 -58.10
CA ASN A 16 -39.08 32.19 -56.71
C ASN A 16 -37.91 31.32 -56.23
N VAL A 17 -36.83 31.96 -55.77
CA VAL A 17 -35.59 31.30 -55.34
C VAL A 17 -35.74 30.77 -53.91
N GLY A 18 -36.11 29.50 -53.79
CA GLY A 18 -36.28 28.81 -52.49
C GLY A 18 -34.95 28.58 -51.76
N SER A 19 -34.76 29.25 -50.63
CA SER A 19 -33.67 28.99 -49.68
C SER A 19 -33.89 27.66 -48.92
N LYS A 20 -32.80 26.90 -48.71
CA LYS A 20 -32.84 25.63 -47.95
C LYS A 20 -32.46 25.86 -46.50
N GLU A 21 -33.42 25.69 -45.58
CA GLU A 21 -33.12 25.66 -44.14
C GLU A 21 -32.29 24.42 -43.73
N PRO A 22 -31.47 24.51 -42.68
CA PRO A 22 -30.70 23.38 -42.17
C PRO A 22 -31.59 22.37 -41.42
N HIS A 23 -31.54 21.10 -41.84
CA HIS A 23 -32.29 20.01 -41.22
C HIS A 23 -31.88 19.79 -39.75
N LYS A 24 -32.85 19.86 -38.82
CA LYS A 24 -32.63 19.61 -37.39
C LYS A 24 -32.17 18.15 -37.15
N PRO A 25 -31.14 17.90 -36.31
CA PRO A 25 -30.55 16.58 -36.14
C PRO A 25 -31.52 15.57 -35.51
N SER A 26 -31.46 14.32 -35.96
CA SER A 26 -32.43 13.29 -35.56
C SER A 26 -32.32 12.90 -34.09
N ARG A 27 -33.42 12.37 -33.53
CA ARG A 27 -33.47 11.82 -32.15
C ARG A 27 -32.44 10.69 -31.92
N ALA A 28 -31.97 10.03 -32.98
CA ALA A 28 -30.91 9.04 -32.93
C ALA A 28 -29.50 9.68 -32.93
N ALA A 29 -29.27 10.72 -33.75
CA ALA A 29 -28.01 11.47 -33.78
C ALA A 29 -27.72 12.11 -32.41
N ARG A 30 -28.66 12.89 -31.87
CA ARG A 30 -28.57 13.53 -30.55
C ARG A 30 -28.39 12.53 -29.39
N ARG A 31 -28.85 11.28 -29.55
CA ARG A 31 -28.59 10.17 -28.60
C ARG A 31 -27.18 9.57 -28.72
N ARG A 32 -26.59 9.53 -29.92
CA ARG A 32 -25.20 9.09 -30.14
C ARG A 32 -24.22 10.15 -29.64
N GLU A 33 -24.49 11.41 -29.94
CA GLU A 33 -23.75 12.60 -29.52
C GLU A 33 -23.64 12.69 -27.99
N LYS A 34 -24.77 12.73 -27.26
CA LYS A 34 -24.76 12.74 -25.79
C LYS A 34 -24.00 11.55 -25.18
N ARG A 35 -24.04 10.36 -25.81
CA ARG A 35 -23.27 9.19 -25.36
C ARG A 35 -21.76 9.31 -25.64
N ALA A 36 -21.36 10.01 -26.69
CA ALA A 36 -19.95 10.28 -27.00
C ALA A 36 -19.38 11.36 -26.07
N GLU A 37 -20.17 12.40 -25.80
CA GLU A 37 -19.85 13.46 -24.82
C GLU A 37 -19.74 12.90 -23.39
N GLN A 38 -20.69 12.04 -22.97
CA GLN A 38 -20.59 11.35 -21.68
C GLN A 38 -19.35 10.46 -21.56
N ARG A 39 -18.94 9.75 -22.62
CA ARG A 39 -17.68 8.98 -22.61
C ARG A 39 -16.46 9.87 -22.51
N ARG A 40 -16.36 10.94 -23.31
CA ARG A 40 -15.25 11.91 -23.22
C ARG A 40 -15.13 12.51 -21.83
N ALA A 41 -16.26 12.90 -21.21
CA ALA A 41 -16.26 13.42 -19.84
C ALA A 41 -15.84 12.37 -18.80
N GLN A 42 -16.18 11.09 -18.99
CA GLN A 42 -15.72 9.99 -18.14
C GLN A 42 -14.22 9.70 -18.34
N GLU A 43 -13.74 9.65 -19.58
CA GLU A 43 -12.33 9.48 -19.96
C GLU A 43 -11.46 10.62 -19.40
N GLU A 44 -11.92 11.87 -19.50
CA GLU A 44 -11.25 13.04 -18.95
C GLU A 44 -11.25 13.04 -17.40
N ALA A 45 -12.36 12.67 -16.77
CA ALA A 45 -12.45 12.56 -15.31
C ALA A 45 -11.54 11.45 -14.77
N LEU A 46 -11.49 10.29 -15.42
CA LEU A 46 -10.58 9.19 -15.09
C LEU A 46 -9.12 9.60 -15.26
N SER A 47 -8.79 10.30 -16.36
CA SER A 47 -7.44 10.83 -16.60
C SER A 47 -7.00 11.82 -15.50
N LYS A 48 -7.87 12.77 -15.13
CA LYS A 48 -7.62 13.71 -14.03
C LYS A 48 -7.50 13.02 -12.66
N ALA A 49 -8.29 11.98 -12.41
CA ALA A 49 -8.19 11.18 -11.19
C ALA A 49 -6.87 10.39 -11.12
N ALA A 50 -6.44 9.78 -12.23
CA ALA A 50 -5.16 9.07 -12.31
C ALA A 50 -3.96 10.04 -12.12
N ALA A 51 -3.98 11.20 -12.78
CA ALA A 51 -2.92 12.21 -12.63
C ALA A 51 -2.85 12.79 -11.21
N SER A 52 -3.98 13.01 -10.54
CA SER A 52 -3.99 13.45 -9.14
C SER A 52 -3.57 12.35 -8.15
N ALA A 53 -3.80 11.07 -8.49
CA ALA A 53 -3.31 9.94 -7.71
C ALA A 53 -1.77 9.81 -7.79
N ASP A 54 -1.16 9.89 -8.98
CA ASP A 54 0.31 9.87 -9.15
C ASP A 54 0.97 11.08 -8.46
N LEU A 55 0.35 12.26 -8.55
CA LEU A 55 0.82 13.48 -7.87
C LEU A 55 0.58 13.48 -6.35
N SER A 56 -0.19 12.55 -5.79
CA SER A 56 -0.42 12.44 -4.34
C SER A 56 0.84 11.98 -3.59
N SER A 57 0.86 12.14 -2.26
CA SER A 57 1.93 11.59 -1.42
C SER A 57 2.01 10.06 -1.55
N ARG A 58 0.86 9.38 -1.58
CA ARG A 58 0.75 7.93 -1.78
C ARG A 58 1.32 7.48 -3.12
N GLY A 59 1.01 8.16 -4.22
CA GLY A 59 1.49 7.82 -5.56
C GLY A 59 3.02 7.92 -5.66
N LYS A 60 3.58 9.03 -5.16
CA LYS A 60 5.02 9.26 -5.09
C LYS A 60 5.74 8.24 -4.20
N GLU A 61 5.18 7.95 -3.02
CA GLU A 61 5.71 6.95 -2.09
C GLU A 61 5.73 5.55 -2.74
N TRP A 62 4.60 5.11 -3.30
CA TRP A 62 4.45 3.82 -3.96
C TRP A 62 5.47 3.65 -5.09
N LYS A 63 5.57 4.64 -5.98
CA LYS A 63 6.48 4.64 -7.12
C LYS A 63 7.95 4.54 -6.70
N LYS A 64 8.38 5.32 -5.70
CA LYS A 64 9.76 5.26 -5.17
C LYS A 64 10.09 3.90 -4.56
N ILE A 65 9.11 3.26 -3.90
CA ILE A 65 9.26 1.90 -3.35
C ILE A 65 9.35 0.87 -4.49
N GLU A 66 8.50 0.96 -5.52
CA GLU A 66 8.56 0.06 -6.68
C GLU A 66 9.88 0.19 -7.44
N GLU A 67 10.36 1.40 -7.69
CA GLU A 67 11.66 1.66 -8.35
C GLU A 67 12.83 1.05 -7.54
N GLN A 68 12.83 1.21 -6.21
CA GLN A 68 13.83 0.57 -5.33
C GLN A 68 13.74 -0.96 -5.36
N LEU A 69 12.55 -1.54 -5.21
CA LEU A 69 12.36 -2.99 -5.22
C LEU A 69 12.72 -3.61 -6.58
N PHE A 70 12.31 -2.99 -7.68
CA PHE A 70 12.61 -3.45 -9.03
C PHE A 70 14.12 -3.51 -9.29
N SER A 71 14.89 -2.51 -8.84
CA SER A 71 16.35 -2.51 -8.94
C SER A 71 17.02 -3.70 -8.21
N ARG A 72 16.34 -4.26 -7.21
CA ARG A 72 16.76 -5.42 -6.39
C ARG A 72 16.19 -6.75 -6.89
N LYS A 73 15.51 -6.79 -8.05
CA LYS A 73 14.70 -7.92 -8.54
C LYS A 73 13.55 -8.33 -7.60
N LEU A 74 13.05 -7.41 -6.77
CA LEU A 74 11.96 -7.61 -5.82
C LEU A 74 10.68 -6.89 -6.28
N ARG A 75 9.55 -7.25 -5.68
CA ARG A 75 8.26 -6.55 -5.77
C ARG A 75 7.56 -6.56 -4.41
N ILE A 76 6.59 -5.68 -4.22
CA ILE A 76 5.73 -5.67 -3.02
C ILE A 76 4.96 -7.00 -2.92
N TYR A 77 4.85 -7.50 -1.69
CA TYR A 77 3.84 -8.46 -1.27
C TYR A 77 2.94 -7.75 -0.25
N GLU A 78 1.68 -7.56 -0.60
CA GLU A 78 0.72 -6.80 0.20
C GLU A 78 0.33 -7.59 1.46
N ILE A 79 0.50 -6.96 2.61
CA ILE A 79 0.05 -7.42 3.92
C ILE A 79 -1.27 -6.70 4.25
N PRO A 80 -2.26 -7.35 4.89
CA PRO A 80 -3.48 -6.69 5.32
C PRO A 80 -3.20 -5.46 6.20
N SER A 81 -3.88 -4.34 5.92
CA SER A 81 -3.80 -3.08 6.68
C SER A 81 -4.57 -3.18 8.01
N ASP A 82 -4.09 -4.05 8.89
CA ASP A 82 -4.49 -4.11 10.30
C ASP A 82 -3.26 -3.92 11.21
N GLY A 83 -3.50 -3.87 12.53
CA GLY A 83 -2.45 -3.59 13.51
C GLY A 83 -1.42 -4.72 13.69
N ASP A 84 -1.53 -5.84 12.97
CA ASP A 84 -0.51 -6.89 12.93
C ASP A 84 0.43 -6.74 11.72
N CYS A 85 0.27 -5.73 10.86
CA CYS A 85 1.00 -5.61 9.59
C CYS A 85 2.52 -5.77 9.73
N LEU A 86 3.14 -5.18 10.76
CA LEU A 86 4.56 -5.37 11.07
C LEU A 86 4.91 -6.86 11.25
N TYR A 87 4.27 -7.51 12.23
CA TYR A 87 4.51 -8.91 12.59
C TYR A 87 4.22 -9.85 11.43
N ARG A 88 3.19 -9.59 10.62
CA ARG A 88 2.87 -10.38 9.44
C ARG A 88 3.85 -10.16 8.27
N SER A 89 4.38 -8.95 8.09
CA SER A 89 5.43 -8.69 7.09
C SER A 89 6.72 -9.45 7.39
N ILE A 90 7.10 -9.53 8.68
CA ILE A 90 8.23 -10.30 9.20
C ILE A 90 7.94 -11.81 9.13
N ALA A 91 6.78 -12.28 9.61
CA ALA A 91 6.37 -13.68 9.52
C ALA A 91 6.42 -14.21 8.08
N HIS A 92 5.93 -13.43 7.12
CA HIS A 92 6.00 -13.77 5.69
C HIS A 92 7.46 -13.89 5.21
N GLN A 93 8.35 -12.95 5.56
CA GLN A 93 9.78 -13.05 5.23
C GLN A 93 10.43 -14.31 5.82
N LEU A 94 10.12 -14.66 7.07
CA LEU A 94 10.71 -15.81 7.77
C LEU A 94 10.28 -17.14 7.14
N ILE A 95 8.99 -17.31 6.85
CA ILE A 95 8.45 -18.47 6.13
C ILE A 95 9.09 -18.57 4.73
N GLN A 96 9.09 -17.46 3.98
CA GLN A 96 9.63 -17.40 2.62
C GLN A 96 11.12 -17.75 2.55
N ARG A 97 11.93 -17.23 3.48
CA ARG A 97 13.37 -17.50 3.55
C ARG A 97 13.73 -18.78 4.29
N LYS A 98 12.74 -19.50 4.84
CA LYS A 98 12.90 -20.71 5.64
C LYS A 98 13.82 -20.51 6.84
N ILE A 99 13.59 -19.41 7.57
CA ILE A 99 14.29 -19.07 8.81
C ILE A 99 13.48 -19.66 9.97
N PRO A 100 14.05 -20.57 10.79
CA PRO A 100 13.34 -21.17 11.91
C PRO A 100 13.12 -20.16 13.03
N VAL A 101 12.03 -20.32 13.77
CA VAL A 101 11.66 -19.47 14.92
C VAL A 101 11.35 -20.37 16.12
N PRO A 102 11.79 -20.02 17.35
CA PRO A 102 11.37 -20.72 18.54
C PRO A 102 9.87 -20.56 18.76
N ASP A 103 9.12 -21.66 18.70
CA ASP A 103 7.71 -21.67 19.10
C ASP A 103 7.62 -21.63 20.63
N LEU A 104 7.39 -20.42 21.16
CA LEU A 104 7.22 -20.15 22.59
C LEU A 104 5.75 -20.23 23.06
N GLN A 105 4.80 -20.51 22.16
CA GLN A 105 3.36 -20.53 22.48
C GLN A 105 2.71 -21.90 22.35
N SER A 106 3.40 -22.88 21.75
CA SER A 106 2.93 -24.26 21.65
C SER A 106 2.56 -24.85 23.01
N LYS A 107 1.26 -25.03 23.20
CA LYS A 107 0.66 -25.89 24.24
C LYS A 107 0.58 -27.35 23.81
N CYS A 108 1.11 -27.68 22.63
CA CYS A 108 1.06 -29.00 22.03
C CYS A 108 2.41 -29.71 22.19
N PRO A 109 2.52 -30.79 22.97
CA PRO A 109 3.67 -31.67 22.87
C PRO A 109 3.74 -32.21 21.44
N THR A 110 4.79 -31.88 20.69
CA THR A 110 5.14 -32.64 19.49
C THR A 110 5.51 -34.06 19.91
N ALA A 111 5.39 -35.04 19.01
CA ALA A 111 5.68 -36.44 19.32
C ALA A 111 7.11 -36.67 19.86
N ASP A 112 8.05 -35.79 19.50
CA ASP A 112 9.46 -35.83 19.89
C ASP A 112 9.84 -34.83 21.01
N GLY A 113 8.87 -34.12 21.59
CA GLY A 113 9.10 -33.15 22.68
C GLY A 113 9.90 -31.89 22.30
N LYS A 114 10.04 -31.59 21.00
CA LYS A 114 10.74 -30.40 20.47
C LYS A 114 9.72 -29.33 20.04
N PRO A 115 9.98 -28.02 20.25
CA PRO A 115 9.11 -26.97 19.72
C PRO A 115 9.03 -27.06 18.19
N SER A 116 7.92 -26.62 17.59
CA SER A 116 7.77 -26.61 16.13
C SER A 116 8.69 -25.54 15.53
N THR A 117 9.87 -25.95 15.03
CA THR A 117 10.89 -25.02 14.52
C THR A 117 10.49 -24.31 13.22
N PHE A 118 9.40 -24.77 12.59
CA PHE A 118 8.70 -24.10 11.51
C PHE A 118 7.24 -23.91 11.89
N LEU A 119 6.72 -22.70 11.65
CA LEU A 119 5.32 -22.34 11.79
C LEU A 119 4.80 -21.88 10.43
N ASP A 120 4.17 -22.80 9.69
CA ASP A 120 3.66 -22.54 8.33
C ASP A 120 2.37 -21.68 8.31
N ASP A 121 1.74 -21.44 9.47
CA ASP A 121 0.65 -20.47 9.62
C ASP A 121 1.21 -19.06 9.92
N PRO A 122 1.04 -18.07 9.02
CA PRO A 122 1.48 -16.70 9.25
C PRO A 122 0.77 -16.01 10.43
N ALA A 123 -0.46 -16.42 10.79
CA ALA A 123 -1.20 -15.80 11.89
C ALA A 123 -0.64 -16.23 13.25
N HIS A 124 -0.47 -17.53 13.48
CA HIS A 124 0.18 -18.05 14.68
C HIS A 124 1.66 -17.63 14.78
N LEU A 125 2.39 -17.58 13.65
CA LEU A 125 3.76 -17.06 13.66
C LEU A 125 3.80 -15.57 14.04
N ALA A 126 2.91 -14.72 13.49
CA ALA A 126 2.82 -13.31 13.89
C ALA A 126 2.51 -13.14 15.39
N GLN A 127 1.62 -13.96 15.95
CA GLN A 127 1.32 -13.95 17.38
C GLN A 127 2.48 -14.47 18.24
N SER A 128 3.28 -15.41 17.73
CA SER A 128 4.52 -15.86 18.39
C SER A 128 5.60 -14.78 18.37
N LEU A 129 5.75 -14.04 17.26
CA LEU A 129 6.65 -12.89 17.16
C LEU A 129 6.28 -11.78 18.15
N ARG A 130 4.98 -11.48 18.36
CA ARG A 130 4.52 -10.53 19.39
C ARG A 130 5.04 -10.91 20.79
N PHE A 131 4.97 -12.18 21.14
CA PHE A 131 5.46 -12.67 22.44
C PHE A 131 6.99 -12.66 22.53
N ILE A 132 7.69 -13.04 21.46
CA ILE A 132 9.17 -12.95 21.40
C ILE A 132 9.63 -11.50 21.57
N ALA A 133 8.96 -10.54 20.94
CA ALA A 133 9.24 -9.11 21.10
C ALA A 133 9.05 -8.64 22.55
N SER A 134 7.88 -8.87 23.14
CA SER A 134 7.60 -8.52 24.56
C SER A 134 8.58 -9.17 25.53
N HIS A 135 8.83 -10.48 25.39
CA HIS A 135 9.77 -11.21 26.25
C HIS A 135 11.18 -10.63 26.14
N TYR A 136 11.66 -10.31 24.93
CA TYR A 136 12.99 -9.73 24.76
C TYR A 136 13.08 -8.31 25.33
N LEU A 137 12.01 -7.51 25.20
CA LEU A 137 11.91 -6.18 25.80
C LEU A 137 12.00 -6.24 27.33
N ARG A 138 11.23 -7.12 27.99
CA ARG A 138 11.28 -7.32 29.45
C ARG A 138 12.68 -7.71 29.93
N GLU A 139 13.29 -8.73 29.32
CA GLU A 139 14.60 -9.26 29.73
C GLU A 139 15.77 -8.29 29.48
N ASN A 140 15.61 -7.34 28.54
CA ASN A 140 16.66 -6.39 28.15
C ASN A 140 16.28 -4.93 28.47
N ARG A 141 15.34 -4.72 29.40
CA ARG A 141 14.65 -3.43 29.65
C ARG A 141 15.55 -2.20 29.57
N ASP A 142 16.68 -2.19 30.28
CA ASP A 142 17.56 -1.02 30.39
C ASP A 142 18.18 -0.59 29.06
N THR A 143 18.24 -1.49 28.07
CA THR A 143 18.67 -1.19 26.68
C THR A 143 17.60 -0.41 25.91
N PHE A 144 16.32 -0.64 26.23
CA PHE A 144 15.17 -0.07 25.50
C PHE A 144 14.52 1.10 26.23
N LEU A 145 14.63 1.17 27.55
CA LEU A 145 13.93 2.15 28.41
C LEU A 145 14.21 3.60 27.99
N SER A 146 15.42 3.90 27.53
CA SER A 146 15.85 5.22 27.04
C SER A 146 15.07 5.72 25.81
N PHE A 147 14.38 4.83 25.09
CA PHE A 147 13.51 5.16 23.95
C PHE A 147 12.02 5.19 24.34
N MET A 148 11.66 4.75 25.55
CA MET A 148 10.28 4.63 26.01
C MET A 148 9.82 5.86 26.78
N ILE A 149 9.14 6.76 26.08
CA ILE A 149 8.57 7.99 26.65
C ILE A 149 7.14 7.73 27.14
N SER A 150 6.87 8.07 28.41
CA SER A 150 5.55 8.06 29.03
C SER A 150 4.66 9.13 28.36
N PRO A 151 3.45 8.77 27.84
CA PRO A 151 2.57 9.73 27.18
C PRO A 151 1.97 10.77 28.14
N ASP A 152 1.80 10.41 29.41
CA ASP A 152 1.16 11.25 30.42
C ASP A 152 2.15 12.22 31.08
N SER A 153 3.42 11.82 31.26
CA SER A 153 4.45 12.64 31.93
C SER A 153 5.44 13.30 30.96
N GLY A 154 5.60 12.78 29.74
CA GLY A 154 6.64 13.20 28.79
C GLY A 154 8.08 12.83 29.21
N GLY A 155 8.26 12.15 30.34
CA GLY A 155 9.53 11.58 30.80
C GLY A 155 9.74 10.15 30.31
N LEU A 156 10.77 9.47 30.82
CA LEU A 156 10.91 8.02 30.64
C LEU A 156 9.75 7.29 31.34
N MET A 157 9.30 6.17 30.76
CA MET A 157 8.32 5.28 31.40
C MET A 157 8.83 4.75 32.74
N SER A 158 7.94 4.70 33.73
CA SER A 158 8.13 3.92 34.95
C SER A 158 8.19 2.41 34.67
N ASP A 159 8.62 1.63 35.66
CA ASP A 159 8.65 0.17 35.61
C ASP A 159 7.26 -0.42 35.31
N ASP A 160 6.20 0.13 35.92
CA ASP A 160 4.82 -0.31 35.70
C ASP A 160 4.30 0.04 34.30
N GLU A 161 4.57 1.25 33.80
CA GLU A 161 4.24 1.65 32.42
C GLU A 161 4.97 0.78 31.39
N TYR A 162 6.25 0.50 31.61
CA TYR A 162 7.06 -0.34 30.72
C TYR A 162 6.54 -1.78 30.68
N ASN A 163 6.17 -2.34 31.83
CA ASN A 163 5.54 -3.66 31.91
C ASN A 163 4.17 -3.69 31.22
N ALA A 164 3.33 -2.67 31.43
CA ALA A 164 2.04 -2.54 30.76
C ALA A 164 2.17 -2.36 29.23
N TYR A 165 3.23 -1.70 28.77
CA TYR A 165 3.59 -1.63 27.35
C TYR A 165 3.98 -3.01 26.79
N CYS A 166 4.82 -3.79 27.50
CA CYS A 166 5.15 -5.16 27.09
C CYS A 166 3.91 -6.06 27.04
N ASP A 167 3.04 -5.98 28.06
CA ASP A 167 1.73 -6.63 28.07
C ASP A 167 0.84 -6.19 26.88
N SER A 168 1.05 -5.00 26.31
CA SER A 168 0.31 -4.51 25.14
C SER A 168 0.87 -5.04 23.81
N VAL A 169 2.19 -5.15 23.68
CA VAL A 169 2.89 -5.70 22.50
C VAL A 169 2.41 -7.11 22.16
N GLU A 170 2.12 -7.92 23.18
CA GLU A 170 1.57 -9.28 23.05
C GLU A 170 0.16 -9.35 22.45
N LYS A 171 -0.63 -8.26 22.49
CA LYS A 171 -2.03 -8.27 22.08
C LYS A 171 -2.17 -8.11 20.56
N PRO A 172 -3.00 -8.92 19.87
CA PRO A 172 -3.31 -8.73 18.46
C PRO A 172 -3.77 -7.31 18.15
N SER A 173 -3.46 -6.83 16.94
CA SER A 173 -3.78 -5.48 16.44
C SER A 173 -3.19 -4.29 17.21
N VAL A 174 -2.33 -4.48 18.22
CA VAL A 174 -1.51 -3.39 18.77
C VAL A 174 -0.36 -3.10 17.82
N TRP A 175 -0.27 -1.87 17.32
CA TRP A 175 0.74 -1.45 16.35
C TRP A 175 2.14 -1.57 16.98
N GLY A 176 3.11 -2.05 16.20
CA GLY A 176 4.52 -2.03 16.56
C GLY A 176 5.33 -1.19 15.56
N GLY A 177 6.50 -0.73 16.00
CA GLY A 177 7.43 0.08 15.21
C GLY A 177 8.88 -0.32 15.47
N GLN A 178 9.77 0.67 15.59
CA GLN A 178 11.22 0.45 15.63
C GLN A 178 11.69 -0.31 16.88
N VAL A 179 11.02 -0.14 18.02
CA VAL A 179 11.39 -0.79 19.29
C VAL A 179 11.17 -2.31 19.20
N GLU A 180 10.00 -2.72 18.72
CA GLU A 180 9.64 -4.13 18.54
C GLU A 180 10.41 -4.77 17.39
N MET A 181 10.70 -4.02 16.31
CA MET A 181 11.61 -4.49 15.25
C MET A 181 13.02 -4.74 15.78
N GLN A 182 13.58 -3.84 16.59
CA GLN A 182 14.91 -4.02 17.16
C GLN A 182 14.94 -5.18 18.17
N ALA A 183 13.89 -5.34 18.98
CA ALA A 183 13.74 -6.49 19.86
C ALA A 183 13.68 -7.81 19.09
N LEU A 184 12.88 -7.89 18.01
CA LEU A 184 12.83 -9.07 17.13
C LEU A 184 14.15 -9.35 16.41
N ALA A 185 14.81 -8.31 15.90
CA ALA A 185 16.08 -8.43 15.19
C ALA A 185 17.16 -9.03 16.10
N SER A 186 17.25 -8.58 17.36
CA SER A 186 18.17 -9.13 18.35
C SER A 186 17.73 -10.52 18.86
N ALA A 187 16.46 -10.71 19.24
CA ALA A 187 15.95 -11.97 19.79
C ALA A 187 16.10 -13.18 18.85
N LEU A 188 16.09 -12.93 17.54
CA LEU A 188 16.16 -13.97 16.50
C LEU A 188 17.50 -13.99 15.76
N ASN A 189 18.47 -13.15 16.14
CA ASN A 189 19.76 -12.97 15.46
C ASN A 189 19.60 -12.72 13.95
N LEU A 190 18.70 -11.80 13.60
CA LEU A 190 18.37 -11.41 12.23
C LEU A 190 18.83 -10.00 11.92
N THR A 191 19.22 -9.75 10.68
CA THR A 191 19.27 -8.38 10.16
C THR A 191 17.91 -8.03 9.54
N ILE A 192 17.28 -6.95 9.99
CA ILE A 192 16.04 -6.45 9.38
C ILE A 192 16.37 -5.19 8.57
N GLU A 193 16.19 -5.27 7.25
CA GLU A 193 16.19 -4.11 6.37
C GLU A 193 14.76 -3.59 6.18
N VAL A 194 14.54 -2.31 6.45
CA VAL A 194 13.28 -1.61 6.18
C VAL A 194 13.50 -0.64 5.02
N LEU A 195 12.88 -0.92 3.88
CA LEU A 195 12.84 -0.01 2.74
C LEU A 195 11.77 1.07 2.99
N GLN A 196 12.12 2.32 2.69
CA GLN A 196 11.26 3.49 2.83
C GLN A 196 11.40 4.38 1.59
N ALA A 197 10.39 5.20 1.29
CA ALA A 197 10.39 6.03 0.09
C ALA A 197 11.32 7.26 0.18
N GLU A 198 11.66 7.71 1.39
CA GLU A 198 12.52 8.87 1.62
C GLU A 198 13.70 8.47 2.51
N GLY A 199 14.92 8.86 2.11
CA GLY A 199 16.16 8.48 2.82
C GLY A 199 16.68 7.07 2.48
N PRO A 200 17.76 6.63 3.15
CA PRO A 200 18.31 5.28 2.98
C PRO A 200 17.44 4.21 3.68
N PRO A 201 17.60 2.92 3.33
CA PRO A 201 17.05 1.83 4.11
C PRO A 201 17.50 1.88 5.58
N ILE A 202 16.60 1.54 6.50
CA ILE A 202 16.95 1.35 7.92
C ILE A 202 17.45 -0.08 8.08
N ILE A 203 18.61 -0.26 8.71
CA ILE A 203 19.20 -1.57 8.99
C ILE A 203 19.23 -1.78 10.50
N LEU A 204 18.56 -2.83 10.99
CA LEU A 204 18.52 -3.22 12.39
C LEU A 204 19.29 -4.53 12.58
N ASN A 205 20.12 -4.59 13.62
CA ASN A 205 21.00 -5.74 13.94
C ASN A 205 21.80 -6.29 12.74
N GLY A 206 22.48 -5.38 12.02
CA GLY A 206 23.27 -5.66 10.80
C GLY A 206 24.62 -6.34 11.04
N GLU A 207 24.71 -7.29 11.96
CA GLU A 207 25.97 -7.98 12.26
C GLU A 207 26.30 -9.06 11.22
N PRO A 208 27.60 -9.30 10.90
CA PRO A 208 27.99 -10.28 9.89
C PRO A 208 27.58 -11.71 10.25
N GLY A 209 26.76 -12.33 9.39
CA GLY A 209 26.32 -13.73 9.51
C GLY A 209 24.86 -13.90 9.92
N HIS A 210 24.20 -12.84 10.40
CA HIS A 210 22.76 -12.86 10.65
C HIS A 210 21.94 -13.01 9.35
N PRO A 211 20.88 -13.83 9.32
CA PRO A 211 19.97 -13.89 8.18
C PRO A 211 19.28 -12.54 7.96
N LEU A 212 19.44 -11.99 6.76
CA LEU A 212 18.74 -10.78 6.32
C LEU A 212 17.27 -11.08 6.01
N ILE A 213 16.36 -10.22 6.44
CA ILE A 213 14.99 -10.09 5.91
C ILE A 213 14.76 -8.66 5.43
N THR A 214 13.96 -8.47 4.38
CA THR A 214 13.65 -7.14 3.83
C THR A 214 12.13 -6.89 3.86
N ILE A 215 11.72 -5.86 4.58
CA ILE A 215 10.33 -5.38 4.65
C ILE A 215 10.23 -3.95 4.12
N VAL A 216 9.01 -3.46 3.94
CA VAL A 216 8.69 -2.21 3.24
C VAL A 216 7.78 -1.35 4.11
N TYR A 217 8.27 -0.21 4.58
CA TYR A 217 7.49 0.79 5.31
C TYR A 217 6.87 1.80 4.34
N GLN A 218 5.58 2.09 4.54
CA GLN A 218 4.82 3.08 3.78
C GLN A 218 3.96 3.92 4.75
N ARG A 219 4.07 5.24 4.68
CA ARG A 219 3.40 6.21 5.56
C ARG A 219 2.08 6.73 4.97
N HIS A 220 1.89 6.53 3.67
CA HIS A 220 0.77 7.08 2.90
C HIS A 220 0.01 6.02 2.09
N ALA A 221 0.38 4.73 2.19
CA ALA A 221 -0.34 3.61 1.58
C ALA A 221 -1.82 3.54 2.02
N PHE A 222 -2.12 3.82 3.29
CA PHE A 222 -3.46 3.72 3.86
C PHE A 222 -3.87 4.99 4.61
N ALA A 223 -5.19 5.21 4.75
CA ALA A 223 -5.75 6.40 5.39
C ALA A 223 -5.46 6.50 6.90
N LEU A 224 -5.05 5.40 7.53
CA LEU A 224 -4.62 5.35 8.93
C LEU A 224 -3.14 5.77 9.11
N GLY A 225 -2.39 5.95 8.03
CA GLY A 225 -0.98 6.33 8.06
C GLY A 225 -0.04 5.14 7.80
N GLU A 226 0.73 4.80 8.82
CA GLU A 226 1.86 3.86 8.72
C GLU A 226 1.42 2.41 8.48
N HIS A 227 2.17 1.70 7.64
CA HIS A 227 1.91 0.31 7.28
C HIS A 227 3.20 -0.40 6.86
N TYR A 228 3.29 -1.70 7.16
CA TYR A 228 4.40 -2.56 6.77
C TYR A 228 3.96 -3.64 5.78
N ASN A 229 4.59 -3.65 4.61
CA ASN A 229 4.45 -4.68 3.59
C ASN A 229 5.68 -5.60 3.56
N SER A 230 5.52 -6.80 3.00
CA SER A 230 6.64 -7.70 2.72
C SER A 230 7.13 -7.48 1.28
N CYS A 231 8.21 -8.13 0.88
CA CYS A 231 8.65 -8.19 -0.52
C CYS A 231 8.86 -9.64 -0.98
N VAL A 232 8.77 -9.88 -2.29
CA VAL A 232 9.09 -11.18 -2.91
C VAL A 232 9.91 -10.98 -4.18
N PRO A 233 10.75 -11.95 -4.59
CA PRO A 233 11.39 -11.95 -5.90
C PRO A 233 10.39 -11.79 -7.05
N ILE A 234 10.81 -11.10 -8.11
CA ILE A 234 10.13 -11.10 -9.39
C ILE A 234 10.38 -12.45 -10.06
N SER A 235 9.32 -13.26 -10.19
CA SER A 235 9.37 -14.56 -10.83
C SER A 235 9.89 -14.45 -12.27
N GLY A 236 10.95 -15.19 -12.59
CA GLY A 236 11.50 -15.29 -13.96
C GLY A 236 12.74 -14.44 -14.26
N VAL A 237 13.34 -13.75 -13.28
CA VAL A 237 14.59 -12.98 -13.47
C VAL A 237 15.78 -13.66 -12.77
N THR A 238 16.20 -14.82 -13.27
CA THR A 238 17.48 -15.46 -12.93
C THR A 238 18.65 -14.57 -13.37
#